data_AF-A0A8S3FN61-F1
#
_entry.id   AF-A0A8S3FN61-F1
#
_cell.length_a   1.000
_cell.length_b   1.000
_cell.length_c   1.000
_cell.angle_alpha   90.00
_cell.angle_beta   90.00
_cell.angle_gamma   90.00
#
_symmetry.space_group_name_H-M   'P 1'
#
loop_
_entity.id
_entity.type
_entity.pdbx_description
1 polymer ?
#
loop_
_entity_poly.entity_id
_entity_poly.type
_entity_poly.pdbx_seq_one_letter_code
_entity_poly.pdbx_strand_id
1 'polypeptide(L)'
;KFLTLKELDTLGLSHLIGSDLLRAYMHGYFMDIRLYNQAKSVAEPFAFAEYRKQKLRAKIDLKREKSRVPLPIVPTVNKELAEKLLHDEGDFIVNKKKKQKAADTKESLTILKDSRFRSLFTNPDMQIDANHVSFKNIAPLVSRLSKQTAVEDESISNENDEDQDEEEQEDDDGNDLIDDMLTSDEDN
;
A
#
# COMPACT_ATOMS: atom_id res chain seq x y z
N LYS A 1 -30.51 -2.14 -35.56
CA LYS A 1 -29.60 -3.00 -34.78
C LYS A 1 -30.15 -4.42 -34.78
N PHE A 2 -29.32 -5.44 -35.02
CA PHE A 2 -29.72 -6.84 -34.85
C PHE A 2 -29.57 -7.25 -33.38
N LEU A 3 -30.57 -7.93 -32.84
CA LEU A 3 -30.65 -8.40 -31.46
C LEU A 3 -30.91 -9.91 -31.44
N THR A 4 -30.16 -10.62 -30.62
CA THR A 4 -30.43 -12.03 -30.32
C THR A 4 -31.54 -12.15 -29.28
N LEU A 5 -32.17 -13.34 -29.18
CA LEU A 5 -33.15 -13.63 -28.13
C LEU A 5 -32.61 -13.34 -26.73
N LYS A 6 -31.35 -13.71 -26.47
CA LYS A 6 -30.68 -13.45 -25.18
C LYS A 6 -30.53 -11.96 -24.89
N GLU A 7 -30.12 -11.16 -25.88
CA GLU A 7 -29.99 -9.72 -25.72
C GLU A 7 -31.36 -9.05 -25.48
N LEU A 8 -32.40 -9.54 -26.15
CA LEU A 8 -33.76 -9.05 -25.95
C LEU A 8 -34.27 -9.34 -24.53
N ASP A 9 -33.98 -10.53 -24.00
CA ASP A 9 -34.29 -10.91 -22.61
C ASP A 9 -33.50 -10.07 -21.60
N THR A 10 -32.21 -9.82 -21.83
CA THR A 10 -31.40 -8.96 -20.94
C THR A 10 -31.90 -7.53 -20.86
N LEU A 11 -32.48 -7.02 -21.96
CA LEU A 11 -33.09 -5.70 -22.02
C LEU A 11 -34.55 -5.70 -21.52
N GLY A 12 -35.13 -6.85 -21.18
CA GLY A 12 -36.52 -6.97 -20.74
C GLY A 12 -37.57 -6.75 -21.85
N LEU A 13 -37.17 -6.84 -23.12
CA LEU A 13 -38.00 -6.52 -24.29
C LEU A 13 -38.66 -7.75 -24.92
N SER A 14 -38.66 -8.89 -24.24
CA SER A 14 -39.23 -10.16 -24.73
C SER A 14 -40.74 -10.08 -24.99
N HIS A 15 -41.46 -9.23 -24.27
CA HIS A 15 -42.89 -8.97 -24.45
C HIS A 15 -43.21 -8.26 -25.78
N LEU A 16 -42.21 -7.66 -26.44
CA LEU A 16 -42.37 -6.94 -27.70
C LEU A 16 -42.31 -7.86 -28.93
N ILE A 17 -42.06 -9.16 -28.73
CA ILE A 17 -42.07 -10.17 -29.79
C ILE A 17 -43.48 -10.27 -30.39
N GLY A 18 -43.59 -10.08 -31.70
CA GLY A 18 -44.87 -10.05 -32.42
C GLY A 18 -45.46 -8.65 -32.61
N SER A 19 -44.86 -7.62 -32.01
CA SER A 19 -45.15 -6.21 -32.31
C SER A 19 -44.40 -5.75 -33.58
N ASP A 20 -44.93 -4.73 -34.25
CA ASP A 20 -44.32 -4.12 -35.44
C ASP A 20 -42.95 -3.45 -35.15
N LEU A 21 -42.63 -3.21 -33.88
CA LEU A 21 -41.35 -2.64 -33.43
C LEU A 21 -40.18 -3.61 -33.59
N LEU A 22 -40.44 -4.92 -33.71
CA LEU A 22 -39.44 -5.96 -33.87
C LEU A 22 -39.67 -6.73 -35.16
N ARG A 23 -38.72 -6.64 -36.09
CA ARG A 23 -38.75 -7.42 -37.33
C ARG A 23 -37.98 -8.72 -37.16
N ALA A 24 -38.67 -9.86 -37.15
CA ALA A 24 -38.03 -11.17 -37.09
C ALA A 24 -37.13 -11.41 -38.32
N TYR A 25 -35.91 -11.91 -38.10
CA TYR A 25 -34.97 -12.24 -39.17
C TYR A 25 -34.05 -13.39 -38.77
N MET A 26 -34.12 -14.50 -39.52
CA MET A 26 -33.35 -15.76 -39.36
C MET A 26 -33.38 -16.39 -37.96
N HIS A 27 -32.73 -15.78 -36.96
CA HIS A 27 -32.59 -16.30 -35.59
C HIS A 27 -32.66 -15.20 -34.52
N GLY A 28 -33.11 -14.00 -34.88
CA GLY A 28 -33.22 -12.86 -33.98
C GLY A 28 -34.20 -11.82 -34.50
N TYR A 29 -34.06 -10.59 -33.99
CA TYR A 29 -34.93 -9.48 -34.34
C TYR A 29 -34.13 -8.24 -34.72
N PHE A 30 -34.64 -7.48 -35.67
CA PHE A 30 -34.19 -6.12 -35.95
C PHE A 30 -35.06 -5.12 -35.21
N MET A 31 -34.40 -4.19 -34.53
CA MET A 31 -35.00 -3.00 -33.92
C MET A 31 -34.33 -1.75 -34.49
N ASP A 32 -35.05 -0.64 -34.54
CA ASP A 32 -34.45 0.66 -34.83
C ASP A 32 -33.34 1.00 -33.80
N ILE A 33 -32.24 1.59 -34.27
CA ILE A 33 -31.06 1.85 -33.45
C ILE A 33 -31.34 2.86 -32.33
N ARG A 34 -32.25 3.82 -32.58
CA ARG A 34 -32.65 4.83 -31.60
C ARG A 34 -33.35 4.18 -30.40
N LEU A 35 -34.31 3.32 -30.68
CA LEU A 35 -35.08 2.60 -29.66
C LEU A 35 -34.19 1.64 -28.86
N TYR A 36 -33.25 0.96 -29.54
CA TYR A 36 -32.24 0.13 -28.87
C TYR A 36 -31.39 0.93 -27.89
N ASN A 37 -30.89 2.11 -28.28
CA ASN A 37 -30.06 2.93 -27.41
C ASN A 37 -30.84 3.43 -26.19
N GLN A 38 -32.12 3.80 -26.37
CA GLN A 38 -32.99 4.19 -25.27
C GLN A 38 -33.24 3.02 -24.32
N ALA A 39 -33.61 1.85 -24.84
CA ALA A 39 -33.80 0.64 -24.03
C ALA A 39 -32.52 0.25 -23.28
N LYS A 40 -31.35 0.35 -23.94
CA LYS A 40 -30.06 0.11 -23.30
C LYS A 40 -29.77 1.09 -22.16
N SER A 41 -30.07 2.38 -22.34
CA SER A 41 -29.88 3.39 -21.28
C SER A 41 -30.78 3.14 -20.07
N VAL A 42 -31.99 2.61 -20.30
CA VAL A 42 -32.96 2.28 -19.24
C VAL A 42 -32.61 0.97 -18.55
N ALA A 43 -32.15 -0.04 -19.31
CA ALA A 43 -31.77 -1.34 -18.78
C ALA A 43 -30.45 -1.27 -17.98
N GLU A 44 -29.50 -0.44 -18.41
CA GLU A 44 -28.18 -0.31 -17.78
C GLU A 44 -27.92 1.12 -17.25
N PRO A 45 -28.73 1.64 -16.30
CA PRO A 45 -28.60 3.03 -15.84
C PRO A 45 -27.28 3.29 -15.09
N PHE A 46 -26.68 2.26 -14.49
CA PHE A 46 -25.48 2.38 -13.66
C PHE A 46 -24.20 1.85 -14.30
N ALA A 47 -24.23 1.35 -15.54
CA ALA A 47 -23.07 0.69 -16.15
C ALA A 47 -21.79 1.57 -16.16
N PHE A 48 -21.93 2.87 -16.43
CA PHE A 48 -20.78 3.79 -16.40
C PHE A 48 -20.25 4.01 -14.98
N ALA A 49 -21.13 4.16 -13.99
CA ALA A 49 -20.76 4.37 -12.59
C ALA A 49 -20.10 3.12 -11.99
N GLU A 50 -20.63 1.93 -12.29
CA GLU A 50 -20.05 0.66 -11.88
C GLU A 50 -18.69 0.42 -12.51
N TYR A 51 -18.53 0.71 -13.81
CA TYR A 51 -17.25 0.62 -14.49
C TYR A 51 -16.18 1.51 -13.84
N ARG A 52 -16.53 2.76 -13.50
CA ARG A 52 -15.64 3.66 -12.75
C ARG A 52 -15.29 3.09 -11.37
N LYS A 53 -16.28 2.61 -10.63
CA LYS A 53 -16.08 2.01 -9.30
C LYS A 53 -15.17 0.78 -9.36
N GLN A 54 -15.35 -0.10 -10.34
CA GLN A 54 -14.50 -1.28 -10.54
C GLN A 54 -13.06 -0.88 -10.88
N LYS A 55 -12.86 0.11 -11.74
CA LYS A 55 -11.51 0.65 -12.03
C LYS A 55 -10.84 1.26 -10.81
N LEU A 56 -11.58 2.03 -10.01
CA LEU A 56 -11.08 2.58 -8.75
C LEU A 56 -10.71 1.47 -7.77
N ARG A 57 -11.56 0.47 -7.60
CA ARG A 57 -11.31 -0.70 -6.76
C ARG A 57 -10.06 -1.46 -7.21
N ALA A 58 -9.93 -1.76 -8.50
CA ALA A 58 -8.76 -2.41 -9.05
C ALA A 58 -7.47 -1.60 -8.81
N LYS A 59 -7.51 -0.27 -8.95
CA LYS A 59 -6.37 0.59 -8.62
C LYS A 59 -6.01 0.56 -7.13
N ILE A 60 -7.01 0.54 -6.25
CA ILE A 60 -6.79 0.43 -4.80
C ILE A 60 -6.20 -0.93 -4.47
N ASP A 61 -6.71 -2.01 -5.05
CA ASP A 61 -6.23 -3.37 -4.79
C ASP A 61 -4.81 -3.56 -5.30
N LEU A 62 -4.46 -3.04 -6.48
CA LEU A 62 -3.07 -3.01 -6.98
C LEU A 62 -2.14 -2.22 -6.05
N LYS A 63 -2.60 -1.09 -5.48
CA LYS A 63 -1.83 -0.33 -4.48
C LYS A 63 -1.67 -1.11 -3.18
N ARG A 64 -2.72 -1.80 -2.72
CA ARG A 64 -2.68 -2.64 -1.52
C ARG A 64 -1.74 -3.83 -1.70
N GLU A 65 -1.78 -4.51 -2.84
CA GLU A 65 -0.87 -5.62 -3.15
C GLU A 65 0.60 -5.18 -3.09
N LYS A 66 0.92 -4.01 -3.66
CA LYS A 66 2.27 -3.42 -3.58
C LYS A 66 2.65 -2.96 -2.16
N SER A 67 1.67 -2.54 -1.37
CA SER A 67 1.89 -2.03 -0.01
C SER A 67 1.88 -3.11 1.07
N ARG A 68 1.59 -4.38 0.73
CA ARG A 68 1.73 -5.49 1.67
C ARG A 68 3.22 -5.71 1.93
N VAL A 69 3.71 -5.15 3.03
CA VAL A 69 5.05 -5.45 3.54
C VAL A 69 5.11 -6.96 3.81
N PRO A 70 6.04 -7.70 3.20
CA PRO A 70 6.20 -9.11 3.53
C PRO A 70 6.59 -9.21 5.00
N LEU A 71 5.84 -10.00 5.77
CA LEU A 71 6.21 -10.31 7.15
C LEU A 71 7.59 -10.96 7.13
N PRO A 72 8.59 -10.43 7.84
CA PRO A 72 9.92 -11.02 7.87
C PRO A 72 9.82 -12.43 8.45
N ILE A 73 10.47 -13.40 7.80
CA ILE A 73 10.49 -14.79 8.25
C ILE A 73 11.31 -14.82 9.54
N VAL A 74 10.63 -14.91 10.68
CA VAL A 74 11.28 -15.11 11.97
C VAL A 74 11.77 -16.56 12.11
N PRO A 75 12.99 -16.80 12.60
CA PRO A 75 13.52 -18.14 12.79
C PRO A 75 12.75 -18.92 13.87
N THR A 76 12.85 -20.25 13.85
CA THR A 76 12.14 -21.12 14.80
C THR A 76 12.74 -21.08 16.20
N VAL A 77 14.07 -20.96 16.30
CA VAL A 77 14.83 -20.85 17.54
C VAL A 77 15.15 -19.37 17.81
N ASN A 78 15.11 -18.96 19.08
CA ASN A 78 15.44 -17.60 19.51
C ASN A 78 14.60 -16.50 18.83
N LYS A 79 13.28 -16.74 18.72
CA LYS A 79 12.30 -15.80 18.15
C LYS A 79 12.38 -14.41 18.77
N GLU A 80 12.39 -14.34 20.10
CA GLU A 80 12.45 -13.07 20.83
C GLU A 80 13.74 -12.28 20.56
N LEU A 81 14.87 -12.98 20.38
CA LEU A 81 16.14 -12.35 20.01
C LEU A 81 16.06 -11.81 18.58
N ALA A 82 15.51 -12.60 17.65
CA ALA A 82 15.38 -12.18 16.26
C ALA A 82 14.43 -10.98 16.10
N GLU A 83 13.34 -10.94 16.86
CA GLU A 83 12.43 -9.79 16.90
C GLU A 83 13.10 -8.53 17.44
N LYS A 84 13.89 -8.64 18.53
CA LYS A 84 14.68 -7.52 19.05
C LYS A 84 15.70 -7.01 18.03
N LEU A 85 16.43 -7.91 17.38
CA LEU A 85 17.40 -7.53 16.34
C LEU A 85 16.73 -6.85 15.13
N LEU A 86 15.54 -7.31 14.71
CA LEU A 86 14.78 -6.65 13.66
C LEU A 86 14.26 -5.26 14.07
N HIS A 87 13.87 -5.09 15.34
CA HIS A 87 13.46 -3.81 15.89
C HIS A 87 14.64 -2.82 15.93
N ASP A 88 15.77 -3.26 16.49
CA ASP A 88 17.00 -2.46 16.56
C ASP A 88 17.50 -2.11 15.15
N GLU A 89 17.48 -3.05 14.20
CA GLU A 89 17.80 -2.77 12.79
C GLU A 89 16.84 -1.76 12.16
N GLY A 90 15.54 -1.84 12.47
CA GLY A 90 14.53 -0.87 12.02
C GLY A 90 14.82 0.54 12.52
N ASP A 91 15.11 0.69 13.81
CA ASP A 91 15.44 1.97 14.45
C ASP A 91 16.78 2.53 13.92
N PHE A 92 17.78 1.67 13.74
CA PHE A 92 19.05 2.02 13.08
C PHE A 92 18.84 2.48 11.64
N ILE A 93 17.92 1.88 10.87
CA ILE A 93 17.63 2.29 9.49
C ILE A 93 16.89 3.63 9.45
N VAL A 94 15.96 3.88 10.38
CA VAL A 94 15.21 5.15 10.47
C VAL A 94 16.14 6.32 10.79
N ASN A 95 17.02 6.16 11.78
CA ASN A 95 17.94 7.22 12.23
C ASN A 95 19.08 7.51 11.23
N LYS A 96 19.40 6.59 10.32
CA LYS A 96 20.56 6.69 9.41
C LYS A 96 20.22 7.09 7.98
N LYS A 97 18.95 7.40 7.67
CA LYS A 97 18.52 7.90 6.34
C LYS A 97 19.23 9.20 5.89
N LYS A 98 20.00 9.87 6.76
CA LYS A 98 20.88 11.01 6.42
C LYS A 98 22.28 10.63 5.86
N LYS A 99 22.72 9.36 5.85
CA LYS A 99 24.04 8.97 5.27
C LYS A 99 23.90 7.85 4.23
N GLN A 100 23.68 8.25 2.97
CA GLN A 100 23.67 7.36 1.82
C GLN A 100 25.08 6.88 1.44
N LYS A 101 25.14 5.69 0.81
CA LYS A 101 26.31 4.96 0.26
C LYS A 101 27.01 3.97 1.21
N ALA A 102 26.35 2.85 1.51
CA ALA A 102 26.96 1.54 1.81
C ALA A 102 25.88 0.45 2.01
N ALA A 103 24.96 0.28 1.07
CA ALA A 103 23.84 -0.67 1.24
C ALA A 103 24.27 -2.14 1.05
N ASP A 104 25.10 -2.43 0.05
CA ASP A 104 25.37 -3.83 -0.36
C ASP A 104 26.34 -4.60 0.55
N THR A 105 27.15 -3.91 1.37
CA THR A 105 28.08 -4.55 2.33
C THR A 105 27.51 -4.59 3.76
N LYS A 106 26.37 -3.93 4.02
CA LYS A 106 25.78 -3.84 5.37
C LYS A 106 24.69 -4.86 5.64
N GLU A 107 24.08 -5.40 4.59
CA GLU A 107 23.13 -6.53 4.74
C GLU A 107 23.80 -7.84 5.17
N SER A 108 25.12 -7.98 5.00
CA SER A 108 25.88 -9.13 5.53
C SER A 108 26.35 -8.93 6.98
N LEU A 109 26.16 -7.74 7.56
CA LEU A 109 26.57 -7.41 8.93
C LEU A 109 25.43 -7.51 9.95
N THR A 110 24.19 -7.60 9.50
CA THR A 110 23.04 -7.90 10.33
C THR A 110 23.16 -9.35 10.83
N ILE A 111 23.18 -9.55 12.16
CA ILE A 111 23.43 -10.86 12.81
C ILE A 111 22.48 -11.95 12.29
N LEU A 112 21.28 -11.55 11.85
CA LEU A 112 20.27 -12.44 11.26
C LEU A 112 20.66 -13.02 9.88
N LYS A 113 21.44 -12.27 9.09
CA LYS A 113 21.87 -12.67 7.74
C LYS A 113 23.31 -13.20 7.70
N ASP A 114 24.13 -12.94 8.74
CA ASP A 114 25.53 -13.41 8.82
C ASP A 114 25.59 -14.95 8.98
N SER A 115 26.35 -15.60 8.10
CA SER A 115 26.52 -17.06 8.05
C SER A 115 27.16 -17.63 9.31
N ARG A 116 28.02 -16.85 9.99
CA ARG A 116 28.71 -17.28 11.22
C ARG A 116 27.75 -17.48 12.38
N PHE A 117 26.67 -16.70 12.43
CA PHE A 117 25.67 -16.73 13.49
C PHE A 117 24.45 -17.58 13.15
N ARG A 118 24.45 -18.24 11.98
CA ARG A 118 23.34 -19.09 11.53
C ARG A 118 22.91 -20.12 12.58
N SER A 119 23.88 -20.71 13.27
CA SER A 119 23.65 -21.71 14.31
C SER A 119 22.80 -21.21 15.49
N LEU A 120 22.80 -19.90 15.78
CA LEU A 120 21.98 -19.31 16.86
C LEU A 120 20.47 -19.42 16.59
N PHE A 121 20.09 -19.55 15.33
CA PHE A 121 18.69 -19.51 14.88
C PHE A 121 18.19 -20.85 14.35
N THR A 122 19.09 -21.85 14.22
CA THR A 122 18.75 -23.19 13.72
C THR A 122 18.91 -24.28 14.77
N ASN A 123 19.90 -24.18 15.67
CA ASN A 123 20.17 -25.23 16.65
C ASN A 123 19.31 -25.04 17.92
N PRO A 124 18.45 -26.00 18.32
CA PRO A 124 17.66 -25.90 19.54
C PRO A 124 18.50 -25.79 20.83
N ASP A 125 19.74 -26.28 20.84
CA ASP A 125 20.62 -26.16 22.01
C ASP A 125 21.00 -24.71 22.32
N MET A 126 20.89 -23.82 21.33
CA MET A 126 21.15 -22.39 21.48
C MET A 126 19.91 -21.63 21.94
N GLN A 127 18.81 -22.31 22.27
CA GLN A 127 17.57 -21.66 22.71
C GLN A 127 17.78 -20.94 24.04
N ILE A 128 17.47 -19.64 24.05
CA ILE A 128 17.53 -18.80 25.25
C ILE A 128 16.36 -19.14 26.16
N ASP A 129 16.66 -19.64 27.36
CA ASP A 129 15.67 -19.83 28.43
C ASP A 129 15.79 -18.72 29.47
N ALA A 130 14.76 -17.87 29.54
CA ALA A 130 14.68 -16.78 30.51
C ALA A 130 14.61 -17.28 31.97
N ASN A 131 14.18 -18.52 32.20
CA ASN A 131 14.09 -19.10 33.53
C ASN A 131 15.42 -19.66 34.04
N HIS A 132 16.38 -19.91 33.14
CA HIS A 132 17.67 -20.48 33.49
C HIS A 132 18.47 -19.53 34.39
N VAL A 133 19.15 -20.09 35.39
CA VAL A 133 19.87 -19.32 36.43
C VAL A 133 20.93 -18.41 35.82
N SER A 134 21.68 -18.91 34.84
CA SER A 134 22.71 -18.12 34.15
C SER A 134 22.13 -16.88 33.47
N PHE A 135 20.95 -16.99 32.85
CA PHE A 135 20.31 -15.86 32.19
C PHE A 135 19.88 -14.80 33.22
N LYS A 136 19.26 -15.23 34.33
CA LYS A 136 18.80 -14.32 35.40
C LYS A 136 19.94 -13.56 36.06
N ASN A 137 21.11 -14.18 36.20
CA ASN A 137 22.28 -13.52 36.79
C ASN A 137 22.88 -12.47 35.85
N ILE A 138 22.78 -12.66 34.52
CA ILE A 138 23.38 -11.80 33.51
C ILE A 138 22.43 -10.67 33.07
N ALA A 139 21.12 -10.93 32.99
CA ALA A 139 20.10 -9.95 32.59
C ALA A 139 20.18 -8.57 33.30
N PRO A 140 20.37 -8.47 34.63
CA PRO A 140 20.50 -7.17 35.30
C PRO A 140 21.78 -6.42 34.93
N LEU A 141 22.84 -7.10 34.48
CA LEU A 141 24.07 -6.47 34.01
C LEU A 141 23.90 -5.96 32.58
N VAL A 142 23.30 -6.79 31.71
CA VAL A 142 23.06 -6.44 30.31
C VAL A 142 22.10 -5.26 30.17
N SER A 143 21.03 -5.21 30.97
CA SER A 143 20.08 -4.08 30.96
C SER A 143 20.69 -2.75 31.42
N ARG A 144 21.67 -2.80 32.33
CA ARG A 144 22.42 -1.59 32.73
C ARG A 144 23.32 -1.11 31.60
N LEU A 145 24.01 -2.05 30.94
CA LEU A 145 24.90 -1.73 29.82
C LEU A 145 24.12 -1.13 28.64
N SER A 146 23.00 -1.74 28.26
CA SER A 146 22.17 -1.22 27.15
C SER A 146 21.60 0.16 27.45
N LYS A 147 21.29 0.46 28.73
CA LYS A 147 20.85 1.79 29.14
C LYS A 147 21.96 2.83 29.07
N GLN A 148 23.21 2.45 29.37
CA GLN A 148 24.36 3.34 29.25
C GLN A 148 24.64 3.69 27.78
N THR A 149 24.64 2.69 26.89
CA THR A 149 24.87 2.93 25.45
C THR A 149 23.77 3.78 24.83
N ALA A 150 22.50 3.57 25.21
CA ALA A 150 21.39 4.39 24.72
C ALA A 150 21.51 5.87 25.14
N VAL A 151 22.01 6.15 26.35
CA VAL A 151 22.26 7.53 26.82
C VAL A 151 23.43 8.16 26.07
N GLU A 152 24.46 7.38 25.75
CA GLU A 152 25.62 7.84 24.98
C GLU A 152 25.23 8.19 23.52
N ASP A 153 24.44 7.34 22.87
CA ASP A 153 23.93 7.60 21.51
C ASP A 153 23.03 8.86 21.45
N GLU A 154 22.17 9.09 22.47
CA GLU A 154 21.35 10.31 22.58
C GLU A 154 22.18 11.57 22.82
N SER A 155 23.28 11.48 23.59
CA SER A 155 24.19 12.62 23.79
C SER A 155 24.95 13.01 22.51
N ILE A 156 25.34 12.03 21.70
CA ILE A 156 26.05 12.25 20.42
C ILE A 156 25.12 12.84 19.35
N SER A 157 23.81 12.55 19.41
CA SER A 157 22.83 13.19 18.51
C SER A 157 22.59 14.66 18.86
N ASN A 158 22.59 15.04 20.15
CA ASN A 158 22.30 16.41 20.57
C ASN A 158 23.47 17.39 20.34
N GLU A 159 24.72 16.92 20.34
CA GLU A 159 25.89 17.78 20.06
C GLU A 159 26.05 18.18 18.57
N ASN A 160 25.24 17.62 17.66
CA ASN A 160 25.30 17.95 16.22
C ASN A 160 24.23 18.98 15.78
N ASP A 161 23.39 19.48 16.68
CA ASP A 161 22.28 20.40 16.36
C ASP A 161 22.52 21.87 16.79
N GLU A 162 23.72 22.25 17.27
CA GLU A 162 23.99 23.61 17.78
C GLU A 162 24.64 24.61 16.79
N ASP A 163 24.87 24.26 15.51
CA ASP A 163 25.69 25.11 14.60
C ASP A 163 25.00 25.52 13.27
N GLN A 164 23.70 25.84 13.24
CA GLN A 164 23.09 26.56 12.09
C GLN A 164 21.94 27.50 12.48
N ASP A 165 22.27 28.62 13.11
CA ASP A 165 21.46 29.85 13.06
C ASP A 165 22.30 30.94 12.35
N GLU A 166 21.82 31.45 11.21
CA GLU A 166 21.80 32.87 10.80
C GLU A 166 21.48 33.05 9.29
N GLU A 167 20.30 33.65 9.05
CA GLU A 167 19.91 34.63 7.99
C GLU A 167 19.88 34.15 6.50
N GLU A 168 18.92 34.51 5.63
CA GLU A 168 18.14 35.74 5.45
C GLU A 168 16.73 35.46 4.87
N GLN A 169 15.81 36.39 5.15
CA GLN A 169 14.49 36.59 4.53
C GLN A 169 14.64 37.22 3.13
N GLU A 170 13.68 36.99 2.23
CA GLU A 170 12.96 38.06 1.50
C GLU A 170 11.76 37.51 0.71
N ASP A 171 10.73 38.35 0.64
CA ASP A 171 9.32 38.13 0.27
C ASP A 171 9.07 38.07 -1.25
N ASP A 172 7.94 37.51 -1.71
CA ASP A 172 7.08 38.18 -2.72
C ASP A 172 5.68 37.54 -2.84
N ASP A 173 4.69 38.42 -2.94
CA ASP A 173 3.24 38.26 -2.90
C ASP A 173 2.62 37.64 -4.16
N GLY A 174 1.40 37.08 -4.04
CA GLY A 174 0.62 36.69 -5.22
C GLY A 174 -0.73 36.04 -4.94
N ASN A 175 -1.61 36.78 -4.25
CA ASN A 175 -2.99 36.43 -3.96
C ASN A 175 -3.85 36.19 -5.23
N ASP A 176 -4.80 35.26 -5.11
CA ASP A 176 -6.13 35.11 -5.76
C ASP A 176 -6.36 35.67 -7.17
N LEU A 177 -6.96 34.82 -8.05
CA LEU A 177 -7.82 35.10 -9.24
C LEU A 177 -7.58 33.96 -10.28
N ILE A 178 -8.52 33.12 -10.75
CA ILE A 178 -9.94 33.33 -11.07
C ILE A 178 -10.64 31.97 -11.20
N ASP A 179 -11.74 31.85 -10.47
CA ASP A 179 -12.90 30.97 -10.67
C ASP A 179 -13.76 31.58 -11.79
N ASP A 180 -13.65 31.11 -13.04
CA ASP A 180 -14.48 31.62 -14.16
C ASP A 180 -14.68 30.58 -15.29
N MET A 181 -15.13 29.36 -14.95
CA MET A 181 -15.46 28.36 -15.98
C MET A 181 -16.85 27.73 -15.85
N LEU A 182 -17.79 28.41 -15.19
CA LEU A 182 -19.14 27.88 -14.95
C LEU A 182 -20.27 28.90 -15.18
N THR A 183 -20.29 29.59 -16.32
CA THR A 183 -21.55 30.11 -16.91
C THR A 183 -21.38 30.40 -18.40
N SER A 184 -21.76 29.46 -19.27
CA SER A 184 -22.17 29.71 -20.67
C SER A 184 -22.74 28.40 -21.23
N ASP A 185 -24.07 28.29 -21.26
CA ASP A 185 -24.85 27.78 -22.39
C ASP A 185 -26.30 27.58 -21.93
N GLU A 186 -26.99 28.71 -21.74
CA GLU A 186 -28.42 28.84 -22.03
C GLU A 186 -28.54 29.55 -23.39
N ASP A 187 -29.53 29.09 -24.18
CA ASP A 187 -30.08 29.66 -25.42
C ASP A 187 -29.36 29.39 -26.77
N ASN A 188 -29.78 28.31 -27.45
CA ASN A 188 -30.55 28.39 -28.74
C ASN A 188 -31.16 27.04 -29.14
#